data_AF-A0A945VTZ7-F1
#
_entry.id   AF-A0A945VTZ7-F1
#
_cell.length_a   1.000
_cell.length_b   1.000
_cell.length_c   1.000
_cell.angle_alpha   90.00
_cell.angle_beta   90.00
_cell.angle_gamma   90.00
#
_symmetry.space_group_name_H-M   'P 1'
#
loop_
_entity.id
_entity.type
_entity.pdbx_description
1 polymer ?
#
loop_
_entity_poly.entity_id
_entity_poly.type
_entity_poly.pdbx_seq_one_letter_code
_entity_poly.pdbx_strand_id
1 'polypeptide(L)'
;MTNTHDTVDPSPIFKLSTAYWDSKVILTANRLNIFTLLDKGPLSCDELAKRCKSHPRSLGILLNACVGLELLKKESNGAYSNVPATHTYLVKGKQGYLGDALKYSDDLFPVWDQLHESIQQNRPAMPPEAQLGDDPDKTRHFVMGMHNKALGIGRCFAEEQDLTGRKRLLDVGGGPGT
;
A
#
# COMPACT_ATOMS: atom_id res chain seq x y z
N MET A 1 -10.81 -9.46 50.95
CA MET A 1 -10.25 -10.40 49.95
C MET A 1 -10.63 -9.89 48.57
N THR A 2 -9.72 -9.23 47.88
CA THR A 2 -9.88 -8.87 46.46
C THR A 2 -8.52 -9.07 45.81
N ASN A 3 -8.32 -10.25 45.23
CA ASN A 3 -7.16 -10.55 44.41
C ASN A 3 -7.61 -10.40 42.95
N THR A 4 -7.54 -9.19 42.42
CA THR A 4 -7.69 -8.94 40.99
C THR A 4 -6.35 -9.28 40.33
N HIS A 5 -6.28 -10.45 39.70
CA HIS A 5 -5.20 -10.73 38.77
C HIS A 5 -5.40 -9.83 37.55
N ASP A 6 -4.64 -8.73 37.46
CA ASP A 6 -4.45 -7.99 36.21
C ASP A 6 -3.71 -8.91 35.24
N THR A 7 -4.47 -9.65 34.43
CA THR A 7 -3.90 -10.49 33.37
C THR A 7 -3.48 -9.60 32.22
N VAL A 8 -2.18 -9.53 31.94
CA VAL A 8 -1.61 -8.79 30.80
C VAL A 8 -2.08 -9.43 29.48
N ASP A 9 -2.63 -8.63 28.57
CA ASP A 9 -3.11 -9.06 27.26
C ASP A 9 -1.95 -9.22 26.24
N PRO A 10 -1.69 -10.43 25.70
CA PRO A 10 -0.65 -10.64 24.70
C PRO A 10 -1.08 -10.29 23.27
N SER A 11 -2.34 -9.95 23.02
CA SER A 11 -2.89 -9.71 21.68
C SER A 11 -2.11 -8.68 20.85
N PRO A 12 -1.60 -7.56 21.41
CA PRO A 12 -0.80 -6.62 20.64
C PRO A 12 0.50 -7.21 20.08
N ILE A 13 1.15 -8.11 20.81
CA ILE A 13 2.40 -8.76 20.39
C ILE A 13 2.12 -9.68 19.20
N PHE A 14 1.10 -10.51 19.30
CA PHE A 14 0.71 -11.41 18.21
C PHE A 14 0.22 -10.64 16.98
N LYS A 15 -0.58 -9.59 17.18
CA LYS A 15 -1.04 -8.73 16.08
C LYS A 15 0.14 -8.14 15.31
N LEU A 16 1.16 -7.65 16.02
CA LEU A 16 2.34 -7.06 15.37
C LEU A 16 3.21 -8.13 14.71
N SER A 17 3.43 -9.28 15.35
CA SER A 17 4.27 -10.35 14.81
C SER A 17 3.71 -10.98 13.54
N THR A 18 2.40 -10.88 13.30
CA THR A 18 1.72 -11.42 12.11
C THR A 18 1.22 -10.35 11.14
N ALA A 19 1.37 -9.06 11.42
CA ALA A 19 0.86 -7.96 10.58
C ALA A 19 1.39 -8.00 9.12
N TYR A 20 2.51 -8.67 8.89
CA TYR A 20 3.08 -8.86 7.56
C TYR A 20 2.21 -9.76 6.66
N TRP A 21 1.38 -10.64 7.22
CA TRP A 21 0.40 -11.43 6.46
C TRP A 21 -0.63 -10.52 5.79
N ASP A 22 -1.25 -9.65 6.57
CA ASP A 22 -2.26 -8.70 6.09
C ASP A 22 -1.65 -7.71 5.09
N SER A 23 -0.41 -7.29 5.36
CA SER A 23 0.38 -6.48 4.43
C SER A 23 0.55 -7.20 3.08
N LYS A 24 0.93 -8.48 3.08
CA LYS A 24 1.06 -9.22 1.82
C LYS A 24 -0.26 -9.43 1.07
N VAL A 25 -1.39 -9.50 1.76
CA VAL A 25 -2.71 -9.56 1.12
C VAL A 25 -2.98 -8.30 0.32
N ILE A 26 -2.91 -7.11 0.92
CA ILE A 26 -3.20 -5.85 0.22
C ILE A 26 -2.18 -5.56 -0.89
N LEU A 27 -0.89 -5.81 -0.64
CA LEU A 27 0.18 -5.61 -1.63
C LEU A 27 0.00 -6.52 -2.85
N THR A 28 -0.35 -7.79 -2.63
CA THR A 28 -0.60 -8.74 -3.72
C THR A 28 -1.87 -8.37 -4.51
N ALA A 29 -2.95 -7.96 -3.84
CA ALA A 29 -4.16 -7.51 -4.52
C ALA A 29 -3.93 -6.26 -5.38
N ASN A 30 -3.10 -5.31 -4.90
CA ASN A 30 -2.66 -4.15 -5.66
C ASN A 30 -1.81 -4.55 -6.87
N ARG A 31 -0.85 -5.47 -6.69
CA ARG A 31 0.01 -5.99 -7.77
C ARG A 31 -0.81 -6.67 -8.88
N LEU A 32 -1.87 -7.39 -8.51
CA LEU A 32 -2.82 -8.01 -9.45
C LEU A 32 -3.84 -7.02 -10.03
N ASN A 33 -3.76 -5.74 -9.66
CA ASN A 33 -4.64 -4.67 -10.12
C ASN A 33 -6.13 -4.91 -9.81
N ILE A 34 -6.45 -5.66 -8.74
CA ILE A 34 -7.82 -6.07 -8.39
C ILE A 34 -8.73 -4.86 -8.21
N PHE A 35 -8.28 -3.86 -7.44
CA PHE A 35 -9.09 -2.69 -7.11
C PHE A 35 -9.50 -1.90 -8.37
N THR A 36 -8.57 -1.69 -9.31
CA THR A 36 -8.86 -1.01 -10.58
C THR A 36 -9.79 -1.83 -11.47
N LEU A 37 -9.65 -3.16 -11.51
CA LEU A 37 -10.55 -4.02 -12.30
C LEU A 37 -12.00 -3.95 -11.82
N LEU A 38 -12.20 -3.65 -10.54
CA LEU A 38 -13.49 -3.50 -9.87
C LEU A 38 -14.07 -2.07 -9.93
N ASP A 39 -13.39 -1.10 -10.55
CA ASP A 39 -13.87 0.29 -10.64
C ASP A 39 -15.19 0.41 -11.45
N LYS A 40 -15.35 -0.42 -12.48
CA LYS A 40 -16.54 -0.44 -13.34
C LYS A 40 -17.73 -1.20 -12.72
N GLY A 41 -17.55 -1.80 -11.55
CA GLY A 41 -18.57 -2.57 -10.85
C GLY A 41 -18.10 -3.94 -10.37
N PRO A 42 -18.98 -4.67 -9.65
CA PRO A 42 -18.63 -5.95 -9.06
C PRO A 42 -18.31 -7.03 -10.10
N LEU A 43 -17.37 -7.93 -9.78
CA LEU A 43 -16.98 -9.05 -10.64
C LEU A 43 -16.92 -10.36 -9.86
N SER A 44 -17.26 -11.46 -10.50
CA SER A 44 -17.07 -12.80 -9.95
C SER A 44 -15.58 -13.18 -9.86
N CYS A 45 -15.28 -14.21 -9.07
CA CYS A 45 -13.92 -14.76 -8.96
C CYS A 45 -13.38 -15.23 -10.33
N ASP A 46 -14.24 -15.84 -11.17
CA ASP A 46 -13.83 -16.36 -12.47
C ASP A 46 -13.52 -15.24 -13.46
N GLU A 47 -14.28 -14.15 -13.43
CA GLU A 47 -14.01 -12.97 -14.25
C GLU A 47 -12.70 -12.29 -13.83
N LEU A 48 -12.48 -12.11 -12.52
CA LEU A 48 -11.22 -11.57 -12.00
C LEU A 48 -10.05 -12.49 -12.33
N ALA A 49 -10.20 -13.80 -12.20
CA ALA A 49 -9.16 -14.78 -12.52
C ALA A 49 -8.73 -14.71 -13.99
N LYS A 50 -9.70 -14.62 -14.91
CA LYS A 50 -9.43 -14.42 -16.34
C LYS A 50 -8.67 -13.12 -16.60
N ARG A 51 -9.09 -12.01 -15.99
CA ARG A 51 -8.46 -10.69 -16.18
C ARG A 51 -7.04 -10.62 -15.58
N CYS A 52 -6.84 -11.26 -14.43
CA CYS A 52 -5.54 -11.30 -13.74
C CYS A 52 -4.59 -12.37 -14.28
N LYS A 53 -5.06 -13.26 -15.16
CA LYS A 53 -4.34 -14.47 -15.60
C LYS A 53 -3.93 -15.36 -14.43
N SER A 54 -4.85 -15.53 -13.47
CA SER A 54 -4.64 -16.29 -12.23
C SER A 54 -5.54 -17.53 -12.19
N HIS A 55 -5.16 -18.51 -11.38
CA HIS A 55 -6.02 -19.68 -11.13
C HIS A 55 -7.21 -19.28 -10.21
N PRO A 56 -8.47 -19.62 -10.55
CA PRO A 56 -9.64 -19.19 -9.78
C PRO A 56 -9.59 -19.59 -8.29
N ARG A 57 -9.18 -20.82 -8.00
CA ARG A 57 -9.06 -21.30 -6.60
C ARG A 57 -8.15 -20.43 -5.74
N SER A 58 -6.91 -20.17 -6.19
CA SER A 58 -5.94 -19.41 -5.39
C SER A 58 -6.31 -17.93 -5.32
N LEU A 59 -6.84 -17.37 -6.42
CA LEU A 59 -7.35 -16.00 -6.40
C LEU A 59 -8.53 -15.84 -5.44
N GLY A 60 -9.46 -16.80 -5.40
CA GLY A 60 -10.59 -16.79 -4.49
C GLY A 60 -10.18 -16.75 -3.02
N ILE A 61 -9.08 -17.42 -2.64
CA ILE A 61 -8.52 -17.35 -1.28
C ILE A 61 -8.04 -15.92 -0.99
N LEU A 62 -7.28 -15.29 -1.91
CA LEU A 62 -6.84 -13.91 -1.76
C LEU A 62 -8.03 -12.95 -1.65
N LEU A 63 -9.04 -13.08 -2.51
CA LEU A 63 -10.23 -12.23 -2.51
C LEU A 63 -11.02 -12.37 -1.19
N ASN A 64 -11.17 -13.59 -0.67
CA ASN A 64 -11.80 -13.79 0.63
C ASN A 64 -10.97 -13.20 1.78
N ALA A 65 -9.63 -13.27 1.71
CA ALA A 65 -8.76 -12.58 2.68
C ALA A 65 -8.94 -11.06 2.60
N CYS A 66 -9.02 -10.48 1.40
CA CYS A 66 -9.34 -9.07 1.21
C CYS A 66 -10.72 -8.70 1.80
N VAL A 67 -11.72 -9.58 1.73
CA VAL A 67 -13.02 -9.36 2.38
C VAL A 67 -12.89 -9.39 3.90
N GLY A 68 -12.14 -10.35 4.46
CA GLY A 68 -11.89 -10.44 5.90
C GLY A 68 -11.10 -9.25 6.46
N LEU A 69 -10.28 -8.61 5.64
CA LEU A 69 -9.53 -7.39 5.96
C LEU A 69 -10.28 -6.10 5.59
N GLU A 70 -11.57 -6.20 5.22
CA GLU A 70 -12.42 -5.05 4.86
C GLU A 70 -11.89 -4.21 3.69
N LEU A 71 -11.08 -4.82 2.81
CA LEU A 71 -10.56 -4.20 1.59
C LEU A 71 -11.55 -4.35 0.42
N LEU A 72 -12.34 -5.42 0.43
CA LEU A 72 -13.38 -5.73 -0.54
C LEU A 72 -14.67 -6.10 0.21
N LYS A 73 -15.80 -6.07 -0.50
CA LYS A 73 -17.05 -6.70 -0.09
C LYS A 73 -17.35 -7.88 -1.00
N LYS A 74 -18.04 -8.87 -0.44
CA LYS A 74 -18.64 -9.97 -1.20
C LYS A 74 -20.14 -9.75 -1.28
N GLU A 75 -20.63 -9.58 -2.49
CA GLU A 75 -22.05 -9.35 -2.79
C GLU A 75 -22.87 -10.63 -2.59
N SER A 76 -24.18 -10.50 -2.49
CA SER A 76 -25.11 -11.63 -2.31
C SER A 76 -25.06 -12.65 -3.45
N ASN A 77 -24.71 -12.21 -4.66
CA ASN A 77 -24.51 -13.08 -5.83
C ASN A 77 -23.10 -13.70 -5.90
N GLY A 78 -22.26 -13.49 -4.89
CA GLY A 78 -20.89 -14.02 -4.81
C GLY A 78 -19.83 -13.21 -5.57
N ALA A 79 -20.21 -12.11 -6.21
CA ALA A 79 -19.26 -11.16 -6.81
C ALA A 79 -18.51 -10.35 -5.73
N TYR A 80 -17.37 -9.77 -6.11
CA TYR A 80 -16.56 -8.90 -5.25
C TYR A 80 -16.65 -7.46 -5.72
N SER A 81 -16.63 -6.51 -4.78
CA SER A 81 -16.63 -5.07 -5.05
C SER A 81 -15.65 -4.35 -4.10
N ASN A 82 -15.21 -3.15 -4.51
CA ASN A 82 -14.40 -2.30 -3.63
C ASN A 82 -15.24 -1.76 -2.46
N VAL A 83 -14.61 -1.64 -1.29
CA VAL A 83 -15.15 -0.76 -0.23
C VAL A 83 -14.88 0.71 -0.59
N PRO A 84 -15.55 1.70 0.04
CA PRO A 84 -15.32 3.11 -0.27
C PRO A 84 -13.84 3.52 -0.19
N ALA A 85 -13.09 3.04 0.81
CA ALA A 85 -11.67 3.36 0.95
C ALA A 85 -10.83 2.85 -0.23
N THR A 86 -10.95 1.57 -0.59
CA THR A 86 -10.17 0.98 -1.69
C THR A 86 -10.62 1.49 -3.05
N HIS A 87 -11.90 1.82 -3.22
CA HIS A 87 -12.42 2.48 -4.42
C HIS A 87 -11.82 3.88 -4.61
N THR A 88 -11.68 4.66 -3.53
CA THR A 88 -11.16 6.03 -3.58
C THR A 88 -9.65 6.07 -3.75
N TYR A 89 -8.92 5.22 -3.01
CA TYR A 89 -7.47 5.34 -2.88
C TYR A 89 -6.69 4.28 -3.65
N LEU A 90 -7.28 3.15 -4.07
CA LEU A 90 -6.54 2.05 -4.72
C LEU A 90 -6.94 1.80 -6.18
N VAL A 91 -7.83 2.62 -6.75
CA VAL A 91 -8.16 2.58 -8.17
C VAL A 91 -7.25 3.53 -8.95
N LYS A 92 -6.56 2.99 -9.96
CA LYS A 92 -5.66 3.77 -10.80
C LYS A 92 -6.40 4.88 -11.55
N GLY A 93 -5.82 6.08 -11.53
CA GLY A 93 -6.37 7.26 -12.20
C GLY A 93 -7.28 8.14 -11.33
N LYS A 94 -7.59 7.73 -10.10
CA LYS A 94 -8.27 8.61 -9.13
C LYS A 94 -7.30 9.59 -8.50
N GLN A 95 -7.82 10.76 -8.13
CA GLN A 95 -7.03 11.85 -7.56
C GLN A 95 -6.27 11.46 -6.29
N GLY A 96 -6.84 10.59 -5.45
CA GLY A 96 -6.21 10.10 -4.23
C GLY A 96 -5.45 8.78 -4.41
N TYR A 97 -5.07 8.38 -5.62
CA TYR A 97 -4.45 7.07 -5.83
C TYR A 97 -3.18 6.88 -4.97
N LEU A 98 -3.11 5.75 -4.26
CA LEU A 98 -2.01 5.31 -3.39
C LEU A 98 -1.37 4.00 -3.87
N GLY A 99 -1.81 3.45 -5.00
CA GLY A 99 -1.35 2.14 -5.45
C GLY A 99 0.13 2.09 -5.84
N ASP A 100 0.73 3.21 -6.29
CA ASP A 100 2.18 3.27 -6.52
C ASP A 100 2.96 3.30 -5.19
N ALA A 101 2.38 3.91 -4.15
CA ALA A 101 2.97 3.89 -2.80
C ALA A 101 2.95 2.47 -2.22
N LEU A 102 1.86 1.72 -2.40
CA LEU A 102 1.81 0.31 -2.03
C LEU A 102 2.79 -0.52 -2.85
N LYS A 103 2.89 -0.27 -4.15
CA LYS A 103 3.87 -0.96 -4.99
C LYS A 103 5.30 -0.73 -4.49
N TYR A 104 5.66 0.49 -4.13
CA TYR A 104 6.98 0.78 -3.56
C TYR A 104 7.20 0.04 -2.24
N SER A 105 6.20 -0.02 -1.34
CA SER A 105 6.29 -0.82 -0.11
C SER A 105 6.48 -2.32 -0.38
N ASP A 106 5.88 -2.84 -1.44
CA ASP A 106 6.04 -4.23 -1.87
C ASP A 106 7.46 -4.51 -2.41
N ASP A 107 8.01 -3.57 -3.18
CA ASP A 107 9.40 -3.63 -3.67
C ASP A 107 10.41 -3.58 -2.50
N LEU A 108 10.07 -2.92 -1.39
CA LEU A 108 10.89 -2.86 -0.16
C LEU A 108 10.76 -4.09 0.75
N PHE A 109 9.79 -4.98 0.52
CA PHE A 109 9.56 -6.11 1.43
C PHE A 109 10.81 -7.01 1.62
N PRO A 110 11.58 -7.37 0.57
CA PRO A 110 12.84 -8.12 0.74
C PRO A 110 13.97 -7.31 1.41
N VAL A 111 13.86 -5.98 1.44
CA VAL A 111 14.80 -5.12 2.18
C VAL A 111 14.51 -5.20 3.67
N TRP A 112 13.22 -5.23 4.05
CA TRP A 112 12.80 -5.43 5.44
C TRP A 112 13.19 -6.78 6.01
N ASP A 113 13.25 -7.82 5.16
CA ASP A 113 13.72 -9.15 5.56
C ASP A 113 15.19 -9.13 6.06
N GLN A 114 16.01 -8.20 5.56
CA GLN A 114 17.42 -8.03 5.91
C GLN A 114 17.66 -7.11 7.13
N LEU A 115 16.62 -6.79 7.89
CA LEU A 115 16.71 -5.88 9.03
C LEU A 115 17.66 -6.41 10.11
N HIS A 116 17.66 -7.73 10.34
CA HIS A 116 18.54 -8.35 11.32
C HIS A 116 20.01 -8.15 10.96
N GLU A 117 20.41 -8.49 9.73
CA GLU A 117 21.79 -8.32 9.26
C GLU A 117 22.20 -6.85 9.26
N SER A 118 21.30 -5.96 8.86
CA SER A 118 21.55 -4.51 8.85
C SER A 118 21.94 -3.98 10.24
N ILE A 119 21.23 -4.45 11.28
CA ILE A 119 21.53 -4.11 12.67
C ILE A 119 22.87 -4.71 13.10
N GLN A 120 23.10 -6.00 12.83
CA GLN A 120 24.35 -6.68 13.24
C GLN A 120 25.58 -6.04 12.60
N GLN A 121 25.46 -5.56 11.37
CA GLN A 121 26.58 -5.05 10.59
C GLN A 121 26.70 -3.52 10.63
N ASN A 122 25.72 -2.82 11.22
CA ASN A 122 25.60 -1.36 11.18
C ASN A 122 25.70 -0.80 9.76
N ARG A 123 24.96 -1.40 8.82
CA ARG A 123 24.92 -1.02 7.41
C ARG A 123 23.49 -1.10 6.88
N PRO A 124 23.08 -0.23 5.95
CA PRO A 124 21.74 -0.31 5.39
C PRO A 124 21.61 -1.53 4.46
N ALA A 125 20.47 -2.24 4.54
CA ALA A 125 20.12 -3.35 3.63
C ALA A 125 20.06 -2.95 2.15
N MET A 126 19.84 -1.66 1.88
CA MET A 126 19.82 -1.08 0.55
C MET A 126 20.66 0.20 0.55
N PRO A 127 21.60 0.37 -0.40
CA PRO A 127 22.40 1.58 -0.46
C PRO A 127 21.49 2.80 -0.78
N PRO A 128 21.80 3.99 -0.25
CA PRO A 128 20.99 5.20 -0.49
C PRO A 128 20.79 5.51 -1.98
N GLU A 129 21.75 5.15 -2.81
CA GLU A 129 21.77 5.42 -4.24
C GLU A 129 20.91 4.45 -5.06
N ALA A 130 20.41 3.36 -4.47
CA ALA A 130 19.68 2.30 -5.17
C ALA A 130 18.44 2.78 -5.95
N GLN A 131 17.92 3.95 -5.61
CA GLN A 131 16.75 4.57 -6.24
C GLN A 131 17.11 5.71 -7.21
N LEU A 132 18.40 6.03 -7.39
CA LEU A 132 18.88 7.22 -8.10
C LEU A 132 19.17 7.03 -9.60
N GLY A 133 18.70 5.94 -10.22
CA GLY A 133 18.63 5.85 -11.68
C GLY A 133 19.34 4.68 -12.34
N ASP A 134 20.07 3.86 -11.58
CA ASP A 134 20.72 2.64 -12.13
C ASP A 134 19.70 1.66 -12.72
N ASP A 135 18.50 1.65 -12.15
CA ASP A 135 17.34 0.88 -12.63
C ASP A 135 16.16 1.86 -12.84
N PRO A 136 15.85 2.22 -14.10
CA PRO A 136 14.79 3.18 -14.41
C PRO A 136 13.42 2.78 -13.87
N ASP A 137 13.11 1.48 -13.80
CA ASP A 137 11.83 1.00 -13.30
C ASP A 137 11.75 1.13 -11.77
N LYS A 138 12.81 0.79 -11.05
CA LYS A 138 12.88 1.03 -9.59
C LYS A 138 12.78 2.51 -9.26
N THR A 139 13.56 3.34 -9.94
CA THR A 139 13.50 4.79 -9.76
C THR A 139 12.10 5.31 -10.04
N ARG A 140 11.42 4.83 -11.09
CA ARG A 140 10.03 5.20 -11.37
C ARG A 140 9.08 4.78 -10.25
N HIS A 141 9.18 3.55 -9.74
CA HIS A 141 8.32 3.09 -8.65
C HIS A 141 8.53 3.90 -7.37
N PHE A 142 9.78 4.24 -7.04
CA PHE A 142 10.11 5.13 -5.93
C PHE A 142 9.50 6.52 -6.13
N VAL A 143 9.77 7.18 -7.26
CA VAL A 143 9.28 8.54 -7.57
C VAL A 143 7.76 8.60 -7.54
N MET A 144 7.07 7.65 -8.20
CA MET A 144 5.60 7.62 -8.22
C MET A 144 5.00 7.24 -6.86
N GLY A 145 5.67 6.35 -6.11
CA GLY A 145 5.27 6.03 -4.74
C GLY A 145 5.36 7.23 -3.81
N MET A 146 6.40 8.06 -3.95
CA MET A 146 6.53 9.31 -3.19
C MET A 146 5.50 10.35 -3.64
N HIS A 147 5.27 10.51 -4.95
CA HIS A 147 4.23 11.39 -5.50
C HIS A 147 2.85 11.09 -4.88
N ASN A 148 2.42 9.83 -4.89
CA ASN A 148 1.14 9.42 -4.31
C ASN A 148 1.02 9.79 -2.81
N LYS A 149 2.10 9.63 -2.03
CA LYS A 149 2.12 10.01 -0.61
C LYS A 149 2.10 11.53 -0.42
N ALA A 150 2.86 12.25 -1.24
CA ALA A 150 3.03 13.69 -1.13
C ALA A 150 1.76 14.47 -1.50
N LEU A 151 0.92 13.99 -2.42
CA LEU A 151 -0.30 14.71 -2.86
C LEU A 151 -1.23 15.11 -1.71
N GLY A 152 -1.46 14.21 -0.74
CA GLY A 152 -2.30 14.51 0.42
C GLY A 152 -1.63 15.50 1.36
N ILE A 153 -0.36 15.26 1.68
CA ILE A 153 0.43 16.08 2.61
C ILE A 153 0.62 17.49 2.05
N GLY A 154 0.97 17.61 0.77
CA GLY A 154 1.23 18.87 0.09
C GLY A 154 0.02 19.79 0.05
N ARG A 155 -1.19 19.24 -0.11
CA ARG A 155 -2.44 20.01 -0.03
C ARG A 155 -2.65 20.60 1.36
N CYS A 156 -2.57 19.76 2.40
CA CYS A 156 -2.70 20.23 3.78
C CYS A 156 -1.61 21.26 4.12
N PHE A 157 -0.37 21.01 3.70
CA PHE A 157 0.73 21.93 3.91
C PHE A 157 0.48 23.28 3.22
N ALA A 158 0.06 23.29 1.96
CA ALA A 158 -0.20 24.52 1.22
C ALA A 158 -1.34 25.36 1.82
N GLU A 159 -2.34 24.72 2.43
CA GLU A 159 -3.44 25.40 3.13
C GLU A 159 -2.99 26.06 4.44
N GLU A 160 -1.99 25.49 5.11
CA GLU A 160 -1.49 25.96 6.40
C GLU A 160 -0.40 27.05 6.29
N GLN A 161 0.18 27.27 5.09
CA GLN A 161 1.26 28.24 4.90
C GLN A 161 0.75 29.55 4.26
N ASP A 162 0.95 30.67 4.94
CA ASP A 162 0.75 32.00 4.34
C ASP A 162 1.91 32.35 3.39
N LEU A 163 1.68 32.14 2.10
CA LEU A 163 2.61 32.49 1.03
C LEU A 163 2.32 33.85 0.39
N THR A 164 1.48 34.69 1.03
CA THR A 164 1.12 36.01 0.50
C THR A 164 2.38 36.85 0.25
N GLY A 165 2.48 37.43 -0.95
CA GLY A 165 3.61 38.26 -1.35
C GLY A 165 4.89 37.51 -1.75
N ARG A 166 4.93 36.17 -1.64
CA ARG A 166 6.06 35.37 -2.15
C ARG A 166 5.94 35.19 -3.67
N LYS A 167 7.04 35.41 -4.39
CA LYS A 167 7.08 35.38 -5.87
C LYS A 167 8.06 34.35 -6.45
N ARG A 168 8.92 33.78 -5.61
CA ARG A 168 9.95 32.81 -5.99
C ARG A 168 10.00 31.73 -4.93
N LEU A 169 9.93 30.49 -5.37
CA LEU A 169 10.02 29.28 -4.55
C LEU A 169 11.08 28.38 -5.20
N LEU A 170 11.87 27.70 -4.37
CA LEU A 170 12.85 26.72 -4.79
C LEU A 170 12.59 25.43 -4.02
N ASP A 171 12.31 24.36 -4.75
CA ASP A 171 12.13 23.03 -4.19
C ASP A 171 13.39 22.19 -4.45
N VAL A 172 14.24 22.07 -3.43
CA VAL A 172 15.49 21.32 -3.51
C VAL A 172 15.21 19.86 -3.23
N GLY A 173 15.25 19.03 -4.27
CA GLY A 173 14.92 17.61 -4.16
C GLY A 173 13.42 17.31 -4.31
N GLY A 174 12.66 18.20 -4.95
CA GLY A 174 11.19 18.09 -5.15
C GLY A 174 10.68 16.90 -5.96
N GLY A 175 11.59 16.04 -6.45
CA GLY A 175 11.25 14.85 -7.21
C GLY A 175 10.34 15.18 -8.41
N PRO A 176 9.12 14.62 -8.49
CA PRO A 176 8.19 14.89 -9.58
C PRO A 176 7.47 16.25 -9.48
N GLY A 177 7.72 17.07 -8.46
CA GLY A 177 7.11 18.39 -8.27
C GLY A 177 5.62 18.30 -7.90
N THR A 178 5.34 17.55 -6.83
CA THR A 178 3.97 17.21 -6.39
C THR A 178 3.29 18.34 -5.63
#